data_AF-A0A388QT45-F1
#
_entry.id   AF-A0A388QT45-F1
#
_cell.length_a   1.000
_cell.length_b   1.000
_cell.length_c   1.000
_cell.angle_alpha   90.00
_cell.angle_beta   90.00
_cell.angle_gamma   90.00
#
_symmetry.space_group_name_H-M   'P 1'
#
loop_
_entity.id
_entity.type
_entity.pdbx_description
1 polymer ?
#
loop_
_entity_poly.entity_id
_entity_poly.type
_entity_poly.pdbx_seq_one_letter_code
_entity_poly.pdbx_strand_id
1 'polypeptide(L)'
;MKSSRLLPLLALTLAGATARAHLPPLDAKYMLGSEPVAFETRLNFFLPAVAGSTGPTPPLAAPFAAFAPKVGVRWDEKYLYVEAKGLPDHPLMAGIKSWQQQVPIPQTYSGESAWKIPLHPVPAKEPLTAKTHFMRGAIALAANGVPIFNALNNRGDDAKKFGELDDFGGHCGKGDDYHYHDAPVFLEKTLGKGKPIAVALDGYPIYGYNEPEGGATGKLDDFGGHETKALGYHYHAQKVYPYINGGFHGEVTEIGGQVDPQPSASHVRKEGSAYSQSPLRGALIKDFTASPDGKNYELHYTLNGKSLGVKYTANEDGTWTFIYSKPDGTTETETYKPGERRPGGQGAPGGERPKGGKGGDSKGKGGKRPPANEPDGAKGEVGVTGEQTPPGPGEADRPRGERPKGGKGKGGKGGPGDPSGLIKPSPTDALKLNVYADNWFILFINGKLRVVDPIEYMPHNVVSVDIMPEYPMTIAVMAMDNADPKTGLEYGNHIGDAGLIIKFSDGTVTNAKWKAKSFFKGPLNRDTANPKVRHDPLPANWYAVDFDDSGWAAATEFTEERVGPKESFQQARESFTGAKFIWSEDLDLDNTVLFRTKVEAPAGYKQRWTAKPEIDMVETTKQLLNR
;
A
#
# COMPACT_ATOMS: atom_id res chain seq x y z
N MET A 1 -76.01 -29.54 2.37
CA MET A 1 -75.29 -30.68 1.75
C MET A 1 -73.81 -30.45 2.04
N LYS A 2 -73.31 -31.00 3.16
CA LYS A 2 -72.42 -32.19 3.31
C LYS A 2 -70.98 -31.85 2.85
N SER A 3 -69.93 -31.93 3.68
CA SER A 3 -69.62 -32.86 4.77
C SER A 3 -68.55 -32.26 5.72
N SER A 4 -68.79 -32.21 7.03
CA SER A 4 -68.32 -33.17 8.09
C SER A 4 -66.88 -32.93 8.56
N ARG A 5 -66.68 -32.33 9.76
CA ARG A 5 -66.47 -32.97 11.10
C ARG A 5 -65.05 -33.54 11.31
N LEU A 6 -64.32 -33.06 12.33
CA LEU A 6 -63.98 -33.79 13.58
C LEU A 6 -62.92 -33.03 14.44
N LEU A 7 -63.26 -32.81 15.72
CA LEU A 7 -62.37 -32.62 16.89
C LEU A 7 -61.67 -33.98 17.25
N PRO A 8 -60.80 -34.16 18.29
CA PRO A 8 -60.16 -33.26 19.28
C PRO A 8 -58.67 -33.64 19.66
N LEU A 9 -58.14 -32.98 20.71
CA LEU A 9 -57.27 -33.51 21.79
C LEU A 9 -55.87 -34.08 21.47
N LEU A 10 -54.82 -33.49 22.09
CA LEU A 10 -54.09 -34.17 23.18
C LEU A 10 -53.23 -33.16 23.99
N ALA A 11 -53.48 -33.13 25.30
CA ALA A 11 -52.62 -32.54 26.31
C ALA A 11 -51.87 -33.67 27.04
N LEU A 12 -50.59 -33.46 27.34
CA LEU A 12 -49.84 -34.15 28.41
C LEU A 12 -48.59 -33.29 28.72
N THR A 13 -48.59 -32.39 29.70
CA THR A 13 -48.35 -32.55 31.17
C THR A 13 -46.99 -33.16 31.52
N LEU A 14 -46.06 -32.36 32.09
CA LEU A 14 -45.71 -32.23 33.53
C LEU A 14 -44.31 -32.86 33.73
N ALA A 15 -43.40 -32.50 34.64
CA ALA A 15 -43.25 -31.47 35.68
C ALA A 15 -41.82 -31.65 36.28
N GLY A 16 -41.37 -30.69 37.10
CA GLY A 16 -40.28 -30.89 38.08
C GLY A 16 -39.45 -29.62 38.32
N ALA A 17 -39.93 -28.66 39.11
CA ALA A 17 -39.74 -28.52 40.57
C ALA A 17 -38.37 -27.89 40.95
N THR A 18 -38.32 -26.56 41.14
CA THR A 18 -38.28 -25.81 42.44
C THR A 18 -37.01 -25.98 43.29
N ALA A 19 -36.31 -24.87 43.57
CA ALA A 19 -36.28 -24.24 44.91
C ALA A 19 -35.36 -22.99 44.99
N ARG A 20 -35.96 -21.88 45.45
CA ARG A 20 -35.48 -20.85 46.41
C ARG A 20 -34.06 -20.26 46.31
N ALA A 21 -34.01 -18.92 46.25
CA ALA A 21 -33.41 -18.13 47.34
C ALA A 21 -33.99 -16.70 47.35
N HIS A 22 -34.02 -16.15 48.56
CA HIS A 22 -34.73 -14.96 49.03
C HIS A 22 -33.77 -13.76 49.04
N LEU A 23 -34.16 -12.62 48.47
CA LEU A 23 -33.50 -11.32 48.67
C LEU A 23 -34.57 -10.26 48.98
N PRO A 24 -34.29 -9.30 49.88
CA PRO A 24 -35.29 -8.38 50.47
C PRO A 24 -35.77 -7.28 49.51
N PRO A 25 -36.94 -6.65 49.78
CA PRO A 25 -37.54 -5.66 48.88
C PRO A 25 -36.79 -4.33 48.95
N LEU A 26 -36.46 -3.77 47.78
CA LEU A 26 -36.09 -2.36 47.63
C LEU A 26 -37.37 -1.52 47.61
N ASP A 27 -37.37 -0.45 48.40
CA ASP A 27 -38.49 0.43 48.69
C ASP A 27 -39.24 0.99 47.48
N ALA A 28 -40.57 0.97 47.62
CA ALA A 28 -41.56 1.48 46.68
C ALA A 28 -41.66 3.03 46.69
N LYS A 29 -40.59 3.73 46.27
CA LYS A 29 -40.63 5.21 46.16
C LYS A 29 -40.63 5.80 44.75
N TYR A 30 -40.67 5.00 43.69
CA TYR A 30 -40.72 5.55 42.32
C TYR A 30 -41.63 4.78 41.33
N MET A 31 -42.65 4.07 41.80
CA MET A 31 -43.65 3.44 40.92
C MET A 31 -45.03 4.10 41.05
N LEU A 32 -45.22 5.18 40.29
CA LEU A 32 -46.48 5.60 39.68
C LEU A 32 -46.10 5.85 38.22
N GLY A 33 -46.64 5.22 37.18
CA GLY A 33 -47.89 4.51 36.97
C GLY A 33 -48.27 4.87 35.53
N SER A 34 -48.24 3.92 34.61
CA SER A 34 -48.77 4.13 33.25
C SER A 34 -49.29 2.83 32.66
N GLU A 35 -50.59 2.83 32.39
CA GLU A 35 -51.28 1.90 31.49
C GLU A 35 -50.83 2.13 30.03
N PRO A 36 -50.99 1.13 29.14
CA PRO A 36 -50.38 1.15 27.82
C PRO A 36 -51.19 2.03 26.86
N VAL A 37 -50.51 2.97 26.19
CA VAL A 37 -51.08 3.72 25.06
C VAL A 37 -50.45 3.21 23.77
N ALA A 38 -51.30 2.94 22.79
CA ALA A 38 -50.99 2.40 21.48
C ALA A 38 -49.84 3.15 20.79
N PHE A 39 -48.91 2.40 20.19
CA PHE A 39 -47.86 2.92 19.34
C PHE A 39 -48.46 3.45 18.03
N GLU A 40 -48.65 4.75 17.94
CA GLU A 40 -48.47 5.44 16.66
C GLU A 40 -46.99 5.78 16.51
N THR A 41 -46.35 5.17 15.52
CA THR A 41 -44.99 5.48 15.10
C THR A 41 -44.91 6.92 14.59
N ARG A 42 -44.34 7.81 15.40
CA ARG A 42 -43.69 9.03 14.93
C ARG A 42 -42.27 9.09 15.51
N LEU A 43 -41.29 8.69 14.71
CA LEU A 43 -39.89 9.03 14.94
C LEU A 43 -39.76 10.55 14.79
N ASN A 44 -39.80 11.28 15.90
CA ASN A 44 -39.27 12.64 15.95
C ASN A 44 -37.85 12.58 16.51
N PHE A 45 -36.89 12.21 15.65
CA PHE A 45 -35.49 12.57 15.89
C PHE A 45 -35.28 13.98 15.32
N PHE A 46 -35.64 15.01 16.08
CA PHE A 46 -35.09 16.34 15.83
C PHE A 46 -33.65 16.34 16.36
N LEU A 47 -32.72 15.90 15.50
CA LEU A 47 -31.34 16.36 15.63
C LEU A 47 -31.39 17.88 15.39
N PRO A 48 -30.79 18.72 16.26
CA PRO A 48 -30.68 20.12 15.93
C PRO A 48 -29.91 20.19 14.62
N ALA A 49 -30.56 20.72 13.57
CA ALA A 49 -29.90 20.99 12.31
C ALA A 49 -28.64 21.81 12.61
N VAL A 50 -27.48 21.19 12.44
CA VAL A 50 -26.21 21.89 12.59
C VAL A 50 -26.21 22.97 11.50
N ALA A 51 -25.73 24.17 11.85
CA ALA A 51 -25.68 25.30 10.93
C ALA A 51 -25.14 24.88 9.56
N GLY A 52 -25.89 25.17 8.50
CA GLY A 52 -25.53 24.81 7.12
C GLY A 52 -26.30 23.63 6.51
N SER A 53 -27.29 23.06 7.19
CA SER A 53 -28.18 22.03 6.60
C SER A 53 -29.35 22.66 5.83
N THR A 54 -29.71 22.13 4.67
CA THR A 54 -30.90 22.55 3.90
C THR A 54 -31.86 21.37 3.67
N GLY A 55 -33.17 21.59 3.81
CA GLY A 55 -34.19 20.56 3.61
C GLY A 55 -34.34 19.56 4.77
N PRO A 56 -35.18 18.51 4.61
CA PRO A 56 -35.42 17.51 5.65
C PRO A 56 -34.19 16.64 5.91
N THR A 57 -34.06 16.10 7.12
CA THR A 57 -32.95 15.20 7.48
C THR A 57 -32.96 13.94 6.61
N PRO A 58 -31.88 13.67 5.85
CA PRO A 58 -31.80 12.47 5.04
C PRO A 58 -31.67 11.24 5.96
N PRO A 59 -32.34 10.11 5.65
CA PRO A 59 -32.23 8.87 6.44
C PRO A 59 -30.77 8.40 6.65
N LEU A 60 -29.91 8.66 5.65
CA LEU A 60 -28.49 8.31 5.67
C LEU A 60 -27.68 9.06 6.74
N ALA A 61 -28.19 10.16 7.30
CA ALA A 61 -27.55 10.87 8.41
C ALA A 61 -27.72 10.13 9.75
N ALA A 62 -28.74 9.29 9.91
CA ALA A 62 -29.09 8.69 11.19
C ALA A 62 -27.98 7.80 11.81
N PRO A 63 -27.26 6.95 11.04
CA PRO A 63 -26.15 6.16 11.60
C PRO A 63 -25.05 7.04 12.19
N PHE A 64 -24.67 8.10 11.49
CA PHE A 64 -23.61 9.02 11.94
C PHE A 64 -24.03 9.84 13.16
N ALA A 65 -25.28 10.31 13.18
CA ALA A 65 -25.82 11.09 14.28
C ALA A 65 -25.87 10.32 15.62
N ALA A 66 -25.89 8.99 15.58
CA ALA A 66 -25.79 8.15 16.78
C ALA A 66 -24.45 8.29 17.52
N PHE A 67 -23.42 8.88 16.89
CA PHE A 67 -22.10 9.11 17.46
C PHE A 67 -21.83 10.58 17.80
N ALA A 68 -22.87 11.41 17.85
CA ALA A 68 -22.77 12.77 18.37
C ALA A 68 -22.30 12.77 19.86
N PRO A 69 -21.53 13.78 20.31
CA PRO A 69 -21.07 14.96 19.56
C PRO A 69 -19.74 14.74 18.80
N LYS A 70 -19.18 13.53 18.79
CA LYS A 70 -17.88 13.24 18.16
C LYS A 70 -17.96 13.16 16.64
N VAL A 71 -19.15 12.83 16.14
CA VAL A 71 -19.51 12.89 14.72
C VAL A 71 -20.56 13.97 14.52
N GLY A 72 -20.26 14.93 13.65
CA GLY A 72 -21.17 15.95 13.18
C GLY A 72 -21.75 15.57 11.82
N VAL A 73 -22.98 15.99 11.56
CA VAL A 73 -23.62 15.83 10.25
C VAL A 73 -24.26 17.13 9.81
N ARG A 74 -24.15 17.41 8.52
CA ARG A 74 -24.91 18.47 7.82
C ARG A 74 -25.19 18.00 6.40
N TRP A 75 -26.19 18.54 5.73
CA TRP A 75 -26.55 18.09 4.38
C TRP A 75 -27.07 19.21 3.51
N ASP A 76 -26.92 19.05 2.21
CA ASP A 76 -27.64 19.83 1.20
C ASP A 76 -28.51 18.89 0.35
N GLU A 77 -29.07 19.39 -0.74
CA GLU A 77 -29.91 18.59 -1.66
C GLU A 77 -29.16 17.43 -2.32
N LYS A 78 -27.83 17.48 -2.39
CA LYS A 78 -27.00 16.53 -3.14
C LYS A 78 -26.17 15.64 -2.22
N TYR A 79 -25.69 16.17 -1.11
CA TYR A 79 -24.66 15.52 -0.30
C TYR A 79 -24.98 15.54 1.18
N LEU A 80 -24.66 14.43 1.84
CA LEU A 80 -24.41 14.36 3.27
C LEU A 80 -22.94 14.71 3.52
N TYR A 81 -22.70 15.61 4.46
CA TYR A 81 -21.39 15.93 4.96
C TYR A 81 -21.23 15.39 6.36
N VAL A 82 -20.15 14.65 6.60
CA VAL A 82 -19.83 14.04 7.89
C VAL A 82 -18.54 14.63 8.42
N GLU A 83 -18.60 15.17 9.63
CA GLU A 83 -17.49 15.82 10.31
C GLU A 83 -17.02 14.95 11.48
N ALA A 84 -15.71 14.72 11.59
CA ALA A 84 -15.14 13.86 12.61
C ALA A 84 -13.65 14.12 12.81
N LYS A 85 -13.12 13.59 13.92
CA LYS A 85 -11.68 13.61 14.20
C LYS A 85 -10.92 12.38 13.68
N GLY A 86 -11.60 11.42 13.06
CA GLY A 86 -10.99 10.18 12.57
C GLY A 86 -10.42 9.26 13.65
N LEU A 87 -10.71 9.51 14.93
CA LEU A 87 -10.35 8.65 16.05
C LEU A 87 -11.60 8.17 16.79
N PRO A 88 -11.81 6.84 16.88
CA PRO A 88 -13.01 6.27 17.47
C PRO A 88 -12.86 5.99 18.98
N ASP A 89 -14.00 5.73 19.62
CA ASP A 89 -14.10 5.38 21.05
C ASP A 89 -14.00 3.87 21.29
N HIS A 90 -12.91 3.26 20.84
CA HIS A 90 -12.55 1.89 21.18
C HIS A 90 -11.04 1.76 21.31
N PRO A 91 -10.53 0.68 21.95
CA PRO A 91 -9.10 0.41 21.98
C PRO A 91 -8.51 0.37 20.56
N LEU A 92 -7.37 1.02 20.35
CA LEU A 92 -6.68 1.08 19.05
C LEU A 92 -5.36 0.33 19.09
N MET A 93 -4.87 -0.06 17.91
CA MET A 93 -3.50 -0.53 17.64
C MET A 93 -3.11 -1.89 18.26
N ALA A 94 -3.74 -2.31 19.35
CA ALA A 94 -3.47 -3.59 20.00
C ALA A 94 -3.68 -4.76 19.02
N GLY A 95 -2.71 -5.69 18.99
CA GLY A 95 -2.76 -6.87 18.12
C GLY A 95 -1.99 -6.74 16.80
N ILE A 96 -1.61 -5.53 16.39
CA ILE A 96 -0.82 -5.30 15.17
C ILE A 96 0.57 -5.95 15.30
N LYS A 97 0.95 -6.75 14.30
CA LYS A 97 2.23 -7.48 14.20
C LYS A 97 3.10 -7.00 13.04
N SER A 98 2.47 -6.52 11.97
CA SER A 98 3.14 -5.88 10.84
C SER A 98 2.98 -4.37 10.97
N TRP A 99 3.82 -3.75 11.79
CA TRP A 99 3.71 -2.33 12.13
C TRP A 99 4.71 -1.47 11.35
N GLN A 100 4.22 -0.42 10.71
CA GLN A 100 5.03 0.57 9.98
C GLN A 100 5.41 1.79 10.82
N GLN A 101 5.33 1.68 12.16
CA GLN A 101 5.65 2.75 13.11
C GLN A 101 4.74 3.99 13.03
N GLN A 102 3.55 3.82 12.42
CA GLN A 102 2.46 4.81 12.42
C GLN A 102 1.69 4.76 13.74
N VAL A 103 1.31 5.92 14.25
CA VAL A 103 0.58 6.04 15.52
C VAL A 103 -0.72 6.82 15.32
N PRO A 104 -1.74 6.63 16.17
CA PRO A 104 -2.98 7.39 16.03
C PRO A 104 -2.77 8.89 16.29
N ILE A 105 -3.00 9.72 15.29
CA ILE A 105 -3.08 11.18 15.43
C ILE A 105 -4.48 11.63 14.98
N PRO A 106 -5.20 12.44 15.78
CA PRO A 106 -6.50 12.96 15.39
C PRO A 106 -6.39 13.80 14.11
N GLN A 107 -7.19 13.43 13.11
CA GLN A 107 -7.37 14.18 11.87
C GLN A 107 -8.51 15.19 12.05
N THR A 108 -8.64 16.21 11.20
CA THR A 108 -9.77 17.16 11.30
C THR A 108 -10.51 17.23 9.98
N TYR A 109 -11.60 16.47 9.90
CA TYR A 109 -12.53 16.48 8.77
C TYR A 109 -13.72 17.34 9.16
N SER A 110 -13.72 18.63 8.79
CA SER A 110 -14.79 19.57 9.18
C SER A 110 -14.88 20.74 8.21
N GLY A 111 -16.04 21.37 8.09
CA GLY A 111 -16.22 22.48 7.15
C GLY A 111 -15.98 22.02 5.72
N GLU A 112 -15.06 22.67 5.01
CA GLU A 112 -14.70 22.31 3.62
C GLU A 112 -13.98 20.96 3.51
N SER A 113 -13.35 20.46 4.59
CA SER A 113 -12.69 19.15 4.63
C SER A 113 -13.58 18.03 5.21
N ALA A 114 -14.89 18.26 5.33
CA ALA A 114 -15.82 17.22 5.74
C ALA A 114 -15.89 16.10 4.70
N TRP A 115 -16.13 14.87 5.16
CA TRP A 115 -16.44 13.76 4.25
C TRP A 115 -17.72 14.07 3.49
N LYS A 116 -17.74 13.78 2.19
CA LYS A 116 -18.84 14.14 1.30
C LYS A 116 -19.40 12.87 0.66
N ILE A 117 -20.67 12.56 0.94
CA ILE A 117 -21.33 11.33 0.50
C ILE A 117 -22.58 11.71 -0.32
N PRO A 118 -22.76 11.20 -1.55
CA PRO A 118 -23.94 11.52 -2.35
C PRO A 118 -25.22 10.94 -1.72
N LEU A 119 -26.28 11.75 -1.67
CA LEU A 119 -27.60 11.33 -1.16
C LEU A 119 -28.44 10.58 -2.20
N HIS A 120 -28.07 10.71 -3.47
CA HIS A 120 -28.76 10.12 -4.61
C HIS A 120 -27.75 9.31 -5.44
N PRO A 121 -27.38 8.11 -4.97
CA PRO A 121 -26.42 7.28 -5.67
C PRO A 121 -27.00 6.83 -7.02
N VAL A 122 -26.13 6.75 -8.04
CA VAL A 122 -26.49 6.32 -9.39
C VAL A 122 -25.73 5.03 -9.69
N PRO A 123 -26.40 3.94 -10.09
CA PRO A 123 -25.71 2.72 -10.51
C PRO A 123 -24.75 3.00 -11.67
N ALA A 124 -23.50 2.58 -11.52
CA ALA A 124 -22.50 2.74 -12.55
C ALA A 124 -22.80 1.82 -13.74
N LYS A 125 -22.58 2.33 -14.96
CA LYS A 125 -22.60 1.50 -16.17
C LYS A 125 -21.49 0.47 -16.17
N GLU A 126 -20.34 0.86 -15.64
CA GLU A 126 -19.12 0.06 -15.52
C GLU A 126 -18.66 0.15 -14.04
N PRO A 127 -19.19 -0.72 -13.15
CA PRO A 127 -18.79 -0.75 -11.75
C PRO A 127 -17.30 -1.01 -11.56
N LEU A 128 -16.67 -0.33 -10.58
CA LEU A 128 -15.22 -0.39 -10.38
C LEU A 128 -14.86 -1.28 -9.19
N THR A 129 -13.96 -2.25 -9.40
CA THR A 129 -13.52 -3.17 -8.34
C THR A 129 -12.38 -2.60 -7.50
N ALA A 130 -12.49 -2.73 -6.18
CA ALA A 130 -11.39 -2.42 -5.26
C ALA A 130 -10.21 -3.40 -5.38
N LYS A 131 -10.32 -4.48 -6.16
CA LYS A 131 -9.19 -5.39 -6.41
C LYS A 131 -8.08 -4.72 -7.23
N THR A 132 -8.41 -3.77 -8.09
CA THR A 132 -7.48 -3.08 -9.00
C THR A 132 -7.56 -1.56 -8.89
N HIS A 133 -8.61 -1.02 -8.30
CA HIS A 133 -8.84 0.41 -8.10
C HIS A 133 -8.82 0.76 -6.60
N PHE A 134 -8.76 2.05 -6.27
CA PHE A 134 -8.92 2.56 -4.91
C PHE A 134 -7.91 1.98 -3.90
N MET A 135 -6.64 1.83 -4.32
CA MET A 135 -5.54 1.39 -3.45
C MET A 135 -5.04 2.50 -2.52
N ARG A 136 -5.61 3.69 -2.62
CA ARG A 136 -5.33 4.85 -1.77
C ARG A 136 -6.67 5.47 -1.35
N GLY A 137 -6.66 6.10 -0.17
CA GLY A 137 -7.82 6.79 0.37
C GLY A 137 -8.95 5.84 0.79
N ALA A 138 -10.04 6.45 1.24
CA ALA A 138 -11.20 5.70 1.71
C ALA A 138 -12.09 5.22 0.56
N ILE A 139 -12.77 4.10 0.79
CA ILE A 139 -13.85 3.58 -0.04
C ILE A 139 -15.21 3.66 0.64
N ALA A 140 -15.23 3.83 1.95
CA ALA A 140 -16.43 4.03 2.74
C ALA A 140 -16.12 4.86 4.00
N LEU A 141 -17.16 5.31 4.68
CA LEU A 141 -17.06 5.98 5.98
C LEU A 141 -17.89 5.21 7.00
N ALA A 142 -17.25 4.78 8.09
CA ALA A 142 -17.93 4.12 9.20
C ALA A 142 -18.81 5.11 9.97
N ALA A 143 -19.90 4.63 10.58
CA ALA A 143 -20.86 5.48 11.29
C ALA A 143 -20.23 6.28 12.44
N ASN A 144 -19.13 5.79 13.02
CA ASN A 144 -18.36 6.50 14.05
C ASN A 144 -17.38 7.56 13.48
N GLY A 145 -17.45 7.87 12.18
CA GLY A 145 -16.65 8.90 11.53
C GLY A 145 -15.22 8.48 11.18
N VAL A 146 -14.89 7.19 11.27
CA VAL A 146 -13.60 6.64 10.87
C VAL A 146 -13.65 6.21 9.39
N PRO A 147 -12.66 6.59 8.57
CA PRO A 147 -12.59 6.16 7.18
C PRO A 147 -12.39 4.64 7.09
N ILE A 148 -13.00 4.03 6.08
CA ILE A 148 -12.77 2.62 5.73
C ILE A 148 -12.04 2.60 4.40
N PHE A 149 -10.84 2.05 4.42
CA PHE A 149 -9.98 1.88 3.27
C PHE A 149 -10.20 0.50 2.66
N ASN A 150 -9.65 0.31 1.47
CA ASN A 150 -9.68 -0.96 0.76
C ASN A 150 -9.11 -2.09 1.64
N ALA A 151 -9.76 -3.26 1.70
CA ALA A 151 -9.25 -4.41 2.45
C ALA A 151 -7.83 -4.83 2.02
N LEU A 152 -7.42 -4.46 0.80
CA LEU A 152 -6.05 -4.58 0.32
C LEU A 152 -5.24 -3.31 0.64
N ASN A 153 -4.01 -3.49 1.13
CA ASN A 153 -3.07 -2.38 1.23
C ASN A 153 -2.48 -1.99 -0.13
N ASN A 154 -1.64 -0.95 -0.18
CA ASN A 154 -1.07 -0.44 -1.43
C ASN A 154 -0.17 -1.44 -2.20
N ARG A 155 0.17 -2.59 -1.63
CA ARG A 155 0.89 -3.69 -2.29
C ARG A 155 -0.07 -4.74 -2.89
N GLY A 156 -1.37 -4.60 -2.63
CA GLY A 156 -2.39 -5.59 -2.98
C GLY A 156 -2.53 -6.73 -1.98
N ASP A 157 -1.85 -6.68 -0.82
CA ASP A 157 -1.97 -7.70 0.22
C ASP A 157 -3.22 -7.45 1.08
N ASP A 158 -3.90 -8.53 1.48
CA ASP A 158 -4.99 -8.49 2.47
C ASP A 158 -4.43 -8.04 3.84
N ALA A 159 -4.74 -6.80 4.24
CA ALA A 159 -4.15 -6.17 5.43
C ALA A 159 -4.44 -6.95 6.72
N LYS A 160 -5.63 -7.57 6.80
CA LYS A 160 -6.03 -8.44 7.92
C LYS A 160 -5.16 -9.67 7.99
N LYS A 161 -4.98 -10.38 6.87
CA LYS A 161 -4.14 -11.59 6.81
C LYS A 161 -2.66 -11.29 7.00
N PHE A 162 -2.21 -10.11 6.60
CA PHE A 162 -0.83 -9.66 6.77
C PHE A 162 -0.50 -9.25 8.21
N GLY A 163 -1.51 -9.18 9.10
CA GLY A 163 -1.33 -8.81 10.51
C GLY A 163 -1.06 -7.32 10.72
N GLU A 164 -1.56 -6.47 9.81
CA GLU A 164 -1.44 -5.01 9.89
C GLU A 164 -2.55 -4.39 10.75
N LEU A 165 -3.64 -5.11 11.03
CA LEU A 165 -4.82 -4.60 11.72
C LEU A 165 -4.81 -4.88 13.22
N ASP A 166 -5.40 -3.96 13.97
CA ASP A 166 -5.74 -4.15 15.37
C ASP A 166 -6.98 -5.04 15.55
N ASP A 167 -7.31 -5.31 16.82
CA ASP A 167 -8.45 -6.17 17.19
C ASP A 167 -9.82 -5.64 16.72
N PHE A 168 -9.90 -4.38 16.26
CA PHE A 168 -11.11 -3.75 15.72
C PHE A 168 -11.07 -3.59 14.20
N GLY A 169 -10.02 -4.07 13.54
CA GLY A 169 -9.93 -4.12 12.09
C GLY A 169 -9.35 -2.86 11.45
N GLY A 170 -8.63 -2.03 12.20
CA GLY A 170 -7.99 -0.82 11.68
C GLY A 170 -6.52 -0.68 12.02
N HIS A 171 -5.88 0.31 11.40
CA HIS A 171 -4.50 0.71 11.68
C HIS A 171 -4.26 2.17 11.29
N CYS A 172 -3.04 2.66 11.52
CA CYS A 172 -2.65 4.00 11.09
C CYS A 172 -1.89 3.98 9.75
N GLY A 173 -2.28 4.85 8.82
CA GLY A 173 -1.61 5.07 7.54
C GLY A 173 -0.36 5.96 7.66
N LYS A 174 0.31 6.23 6.54
CA LYS A 174 1.48 7.12 6.47
C LYS A 174 1.21 8.54 7.00
N GLY A 175 -0.06 8.96 7.06
CA GLY A 175 -0.49 10.23 7.63
C GLY A 175 -0.67 10.21 9.14
N ASP A 176 -0.33 9.11 9.83
CA ASP A 176 -0.74 8.85 11.21
C ASP A 176 -2.26 8.87 11.40
N ASP A 177 -3.00 8.65 10.31
CA ASP A 177 -4.45 8.61 10.25
C ASP A 177 -4.95 7.20 10.52
N TYR A 178 -5.81 7.04 11.54
CA TYR A 178 -6.44 5.75 11.82
C TYR A 178 -7.59 5.49 10.85
N HIS A 179 -7.63 4.29 10.27
CA HIS A 179 -8.70 3.85 9.37
C HIS A 179 -8.91 2.33 9.46
N TYR A 180 -10.12 1.88 9.08
CA TYR A 180 -10.44 0.44 9.02
C TYR A 180 -10.08 -0.16 7.66
N HIS A 181 -9.73 -1.45 7.66
CA HIS A 181 -9.67 -2.30 6.47
C HIS A 181 -10.64 -3.49 6.55
N ASP A 182 -11.19 -3.75 7.74
CA ASP A 182 -12.23 -4.75 8.00
C ASP A 182 -13.56 -4.04 8.33
N ALA A 183 -14.67 -4.74 8.17
CA ALA A 183 -15.97 -4.17 8.47
C ALA A 183 -16.15 -3.95 9.99
N PRO A 184 -16.47 -2.72 10.45
CA PRO A 184 -16.60 -2.40 11.87
C PRO A 184 -17.98 -2.85 12.41
N VAL A 185 -18.30 -4.14 12.29
CA VAL A 185 -19.59 -4.73 12.70
C VAL A 185 -19.88 -4.54 14.18
N PHE A 186 -18.87 -4.31 15.02
CA PHE A 186 -19.05 -3.99 16.43
C PHE A 186 -19.85 -2.70 16.66
N LEU A 187 -19.96 -1.81 15.66
CA LEU A 187 -20.77 -0.60 15.73
C LEU A 187 -22.28 -0.90 15.87
N GLU A 188 -22.72 -2.12 15.51
CA GLU A 188 -24.11 -2.57 15.79
C GLU A 188 -24.46 -2.53 17.28
N LYS A 189 -23.47 -2.58 18.18
CA LYS A 189 -23.70 -2.43 19.62
C LYS A 189 -24.27 -1.05 19.97
N THR A 190 -23.84 -0.01 19.27
CA THR A 190 -24.31 1.37 19.46
C THR A 190 -25.52 1.67 18.59
N LEU A 191 -25.47 1.23 17.33
CA LEU A 191 -26.49 1.53 16.33
C LEU A 191 -27.77 0.70 16.49
N GLY A 192 -27.64 -0.50 17.07
CA GLY A 192 -28.65 -1.54 16.98
C GLY A 192 -28.49 -2.37 15.71
N LYS A 193 -28.97 -3.63 15.76
CA LYS A 193 -28.97 -4.53 14.60
C LYS A 193 -29.85 -3.99 13.47
N GLY A 194 -29.46 -4.30 12.24
CA GLY A 194 -30.20 -3.91 11.05
C GLY A 194 -30.15 -2.42 10.73
N LYS A 195 -29.15 -1.71 11.28
CA LYS A 195 -28.80 -0.35 10.90
C LYS A 195 -27.50 -0.37 10.08
N PRO A 196 -27.31 0.55 9.13
CA PRO A 196 -26.05 0.68 8.42
C PRO A 196 -24.91 0.97 9.41
N ILE A 197 -23.84 0.19 9.33
CA ILE A 197 -22.60 0.38 10.11
C ILE A 197 -21.64 1.36 9.44
N ALA A 198 -21.82 1.58 8.14
CA ALA A 198 -21.02 2.47 7.31
C ALA A 198 -21.82 2.89 6.07
N VAL A 199 -21.26 3.80 5.28
CA VAL A 199 -21.77 4.19 3.98
C VAL A 199 -20.62 4.25 2.98
N ALA A 200 -20.75 3.58 1.84
CA ALA A 200 -19.77 3.64 0.76
C ALA A 200 -19.75 5.04 0.12
N LEU A 201 -18.59 5.45 -0.41
CA LEU A 201 -18.45 6.78 -1.01
C LEU A 201 -19.26 6.98 -2.30
N ASP A 202 -19.80 5.91 -2.89
CA ASP A 202 -20.80 5.98 -3.96
C ASP A 202 -22.21 6.31 -3.46
N GLY A 203 -22.45 6.36 -2.15
CA GLY A 203 -23.69 6.75 -1.49
C GLY A 203 -24.55 5.59 -0.97
N TYR A 204 -24.19 4.33 -1.21
CA TYR A 204 -24.98 3.19 -0.74
C TYR A 204 -24.63 2.80 0.71
N PRO A 205 -25.63 2.44 1.54
CA PRO A 205 -25.40 2.01 2.91
C PRO A 205 -24.71 0.64 2.97
N ILE A 206 -23.92 0.43 4.02
CA ILE A 206 -23.27 -0.84 4.32
C ILE A 206 -23.81 -1.37 5.65
N TYR A 207 -24.38 -2.56 5.64
CA TYR A 207 -24.95 -3.24 6.80
C TYR A 207 -23.98 -4.28 7.39
N GLY A 208 -24.31 -4.79 8.57
CA GLY A 208 -23.63 -5.94 9.16
C GLY A 208 -23.85 -7.25 8.38
N TYR A 209 -23.58 -8.38 9.01
CA TYR A 209 -23.63 -9.70 8.35
C TYR A 209 -25.02 -10.19 7.93
N ASN A 210 -26.07 -9.52 8.39
CA ASN A 210 -27.45 -9.95 8.21
C ASN A 210 -28.26 -8.84 7.56
N GLU A 211 -29.38 -9.23 6.95
CA GLU A 211 -30.43 -8.30 6.51
C GLU A 211 -30.95 -7.46 7.68
N PRO A 212 -31.57 -6.29 7.43
CA PRO A 212 -32.10 -5.46 8.50
C PRO A 212 -33.15 -6.10 9.40
N GLU A 213 -33.92 -7.05 8.88
CA GLU A 213 -34.85 -7.87 9.66
C GLU A 213 -34.18 -8.99 10.48
N GLY A 214 -32.87 -9.19 10.31
CA GLY A 214 -32.04 -10.17 11.01
C GLY A 214 -31.87 -11.51 10.28
N GLY A 215 -32.43 -11.66 9.09
CA GLY A 215 -32.25 -12.83 8.22
C GLY A 215 -30.84 -12.92 7.62
N ALA A 216 -30.49 -14.09 7.08
CA ALA A 216 -29.28 -14.23 6.28
C ALA A 216 -29.40 -13.42 4.99
N THR A 217 -28.28 -12.88 4.50
CA THR A 217 -28.29 -12.10 3.27
C THR A 217 -28.73 -12.94 2.07
N GLY A 218 -29.31 -12.26 1.08
CA GLY A 218 -29.45 -12.83 -0.26
C GLY A 218 -28.09 -13.16 -0.91
N LYS A 219 -28.13 -13.60 -2.18
CA LYS A 219 -26.91 -13.76 -2.98
C LYS A 219 -26.29 -12.37 -3.21
N LEU A 220 -25.12 -12.15 -2.64
CA LEU A 220 -24.31 -10.96 -2.87
C LEU A 220 -23.64 -11.01 -4.24
N ASP A 221 -23.43 -9.84 -4.84
CA ASP A 221 -22.63 -9.65 -6.03
C ASP A 221 -21.12 -9.62 -5.72
N ASP A 222 -20.31 -9.35 -6.75
CA ASP A 222 -18.85 -9.34 -6.64
C ASP A 222 -18.30 -8.20 -5.75
N PHE A 223 -19.12 -7.19 -5.43
CA PHE A 223 -18.78 -6.09 -4.55
C PHE A 223 -19.35 -6.26 -3.14
N GLY A 224 -20.04 -7.36 -2.86
CA GLY A 224 -20.59 -7.65 -1.54
C GLY A 224 -21.92 -6.99 -1.26
N GLY A 225 -22.65 -6.57 -2.30
CA GLY A 225 -23.97 -5.99 -2.18
C GLY A 225 -25.04 -6.76 -2.93
N HIS A 226 -26.28 -6.36 -2.71
CA HIS A 226 -27.43 -6.87 -3.45
C HIS A 226 -28.60 -5.89 -3.34
N GLU A 227 -29.68 -6.13 -4.09
CA GLU A 227 -30.86 -5.28 -4.09
C GLU A 227 -32.06 -5.97 -3.46
N THR A 228 -32.78 -5.24 -2.61
CA THR A 228 -34.10 -5.64 -2.12
C THR A 228 -35.14 -4.56 -2.41
N LYS A 229 -36.41 -4.96 -2.53
CA LYS A 229 -37.51 -4.00 -2.79
C LYS A 229 -37.66 -2.94 -1.68
N ALA A 230 -37.28 -3.27 -0.45
CA ALA A 230 -37.44 -2.38 0.69
C ALA A 230 -36.32 -1.33 0.80
N LEU A 231 -35.09 -1.68 0.42
CA LEU A 231 -33.90 -0.86 0.66
C LEU A 231 -33.23 -0.35 -0.61
N GLY A 232 -33.55 -0.95 -1.77
CA GLY A 232 -32.74 -0.81 -2.97
C GLY A 232 -31.41 -1.56 -2.82
N TYR A 233 -30.42 -1.18 -3.63
CA TYR A 233 -29.07 -1.74 -3.53
C TYR A 233 -28.39 -1.32 -2.22
N HIS A 234 -27.71 -2.25 -1.57
CA HIS A 234 -26.92 -2.00 -0.37
C HIS A 234 -25.85 -3.07 -0.20
N TYR A 235 -24.78 -2.73 0.52
CA TYR A 235 -23.67 -3.64 0.80
C TYR A 235 -23.84 -4.33 2.14
N HIS A 236 -23.18 -5.47 2.29
CA HIS A 236 -23.06 -6.19 3.55
C HIS A 236 -21.61 -6.47 3.93
N ALA A 237 -21.34 -6.40 5.23
CA ALA A 237 -20.14 -6.96 5.80
C ALA A 237 -20.07 -8.47 5.53
N GLN A 238 -18.85 -8.98 5.38
CA GLN A 238 -18.57 -10.39 5.08
C GLN A 238 -17.46 -10.92 6.01
N LYS A 239 -17.50 -12.20 6.34
CA LYS A 239 -16.45 -12.83 7.18
C LYS A 239 -15.20 -13.20 6.40
N VAL A 240 -15.31 -13.18 5.08
CA VAL A 240 -14.25 -13.43 4.11
C VAL A 240 -14.05 -12.20 3.26
N TYR A 241 -12.89 -12.09 2.63
CA TYR A 241 -12.59 -11.04 1.66
C TYR A 241 -13.77 -10.89 0.67
N PRO A 242 -14.26 -9.66 0.42
CA PRO A 242 -13.64 -8.36 0.73
C PRO A 242 -13.91 -7.78 2.13
N TYR A 243 -14.61 -8.50 3.00
CA TYR A 243 -15.02 -8.09 4.36
C TYR A 243 -16.01 -6.91 4.46
N ILE A 244 -15.84 -5.89 3.63
CA ILE A 244 -16.72 -4.72 3.46
C ILE A 244 -17.23 -4.69 2.00
N ASN A 245 -17.28 -3.52 1.34
CA ASN A 245 -17.55 -3.41 -0.09
C ASN A 245 -16.28 -3.71 -0.91
N GLY A 246 -16.38 -4.63 -1.87
CA GLY A 246 -15.28 -5.04 -2.76
C GLY A 246 -15.05 -4.12 -3.96
N GLY A 247 -15.65 -2.94 -3.96
CA GLY A 247 -15.71 -2.00 -5.08
C GLY A 247 -16.89 -1.05 -4.93
N PHE A 248 -17.28 -0.43 -6.05
CA PHE A 248 -18.43 0.45 -6.14
C PHE A 248 -19.40 -0.02 -7.22
N HIS A 249 -20.63 -0.29 -6.79
CA HIS A 249 -21.83 -0.43 -7.60
C HIS A 249 -22.25 0.93 -8.19
N GLY A 250 -22.11 2.02 -7.42
CA GLY A 250 -22.46 3.36 -7.86
C GLY A 250 -21.33 4.11 -8.57
N GLU A 251 -21.68 5.21 -9.22
CA GLU A 251 -20.72 6.09 -9.88
C GLU A 251 -19.79 6.77 -8.87
N VAL A 252 -18.49 6.65 -9.11
CA VAL A 252 -17.42 7.38 -8.42
C VAL A 252 -16.41 7.88 -9.45
N THR A 253 -15.68 8.94 -9.11
CA THR A 253 -14.51 9.37 -9.88
C THR A 253 -13.26 8.87 -9.19
N GLU A 254 -12.36 8.21 -9.93
CA GLU A 254 -11.04 7.83 -9.42
C GLU A 254 -9.97 8.77 -9.97
N ILE A 255 -9.17 9.37 -9.08
CA ILE A 255 -7.99 10.16 -9.44
C ILE A 255 -6.83 9.69 -8.57
N GLY A 256 -5.70 9.30 -9.18
CA GLY A 256 -4.50 8.93 -8.44
C GLY A 256 -4.65 7.71 -7.52
N GLY A 257 -5.60 6.81 -7.84
CA GLY A 257 -5.87 5.57 -7.09
C GLY A 257 -6.80 5.73 -5.89
N GLN A 258 -7.55 6.83 -5.79
CA GLN A 258 -8.51 7.10 -4.71
C GLN A 258 -9.80 7.73 -5.25
N VAL A 259 -10.88 7.66 -4.48
CA VAL A 259 -12.14 8.37 -4.80
C VAL A 259 -11.93 9.89 -4.75
N ASP A 260 -12.44 10.62 -5.74
CA ASP A 260 -12.40 12.07 -5.81
C ASP A 260 -13.81 12.68 -5.90
N PRO A 261 -14.10 13.77 -5.15
CA PRO A 261 -13.26 14.39 -4.13
C PRO A 261 -13.33 13.63 -2.79
N GLN A 262 -12.23 13.64 -2.02
CA GLN A 262 -12.23 13.20 -0.62
C GLN A 262 -11.26 14.07 0.21
N PRO A 263 -11.47 14.20 1.54
CA PRO A 263 -10.54 14.95 2.38
C PRO A 263 -9.20 14.25 2.52
N SER A 264 -8.12 15.01 2.71
CA SER A 264 -6.79 14.48 2.98
C SER A 264 -6.45 14.52 4.47
N ALA A 265 -5.76 13.49 4.95
CA ALA A 265 -5.13 13.52 6.26
C ALA A 265 -3.99 14.55 6.30
N SER A 266 -3.81 15.18 7.46
CA SER A 266 -2.68 16.06 7.75
C SER A 266 -1.49 15.22 8.25
N HIS A 267 -0.32 15.43 7.64
CA HIS A 267 0.91 14.75 8.04
C HIS A 267 1.72 15.62 9.01
N VAL A 268 2.10 15.04 10.15
CA VAL A 268 2.84 15.73 11.21
C VAL A 268 4.34 15.46 11.13
N ARG A 269 4.71 14.19 10.92
CA ARG A 269 6.12 13.75 10.93
C ARG A 269 6.82 14.11 9.62
N LYS A 270 8.14 14.04 9.57
CA LYS A 270 8.91 14.25 8.33
C LYS A 270 8.97 12.94 7.55
N GLU A 271 8.74 13.00 6.23
CA GLU A 271 8.91 11.84 5.36
C GLU A 271 10.36 11.35 5.40
N GLY A 272 10.56 10.05 5.64
CA GLY A 272 11.89 9.45 5.77
C GLY A 272 12.59 9.68 7.11
N SER A 273 11.90 10.14 8.16
CA SER A 273 12.47 10.07 9.52
C SER A 273 12.61 8.62 9.97
N ALA A 274 13.56 8.35 10.87
CA ALA A 274 13.92 6.99 11.31
C ALA A 274 12.71 6.17 11.83
N TYR A 275 11.68 6.87 12.31
CA TYR A 275 10.51 6.30 12.96
C TYR A 275 9.20 6.49 12.18
N SER A 276 9.25 6.96 10.93
CA SER A 276 8.03 7.28 10.17
C SER A 276 7.78 6.44 8.93
N GLN A 277 8.69 5.57 8.45
CA GLN A 277 8.48 4.86 7.17
C GLN A 277 9.11 3.45 7.06
N SER A 278 9.68 2.88 8.13
CA SER A 278 10.30 1.54 8.08
C SER A 278 9.47 0.52 8.86
N PRO A 279 9.08 -0.63 8.26
CA PRO A 279 8.44 -1.73 8.98
C PRO A 279 9.31 -2.22 10.15
N LEU A 280 8.74 -2.23 11.35
CA LEU A 280 9.44 -2.68 12.55
C LEU A 280 9.22 -4.19 12.74
N ARG A 281 10.06 -5.00 12.07
CA ARG A 281 9.95 -6.47 12.12
C ARG A 281 10.13 -7.00 13.54
N GLY A 282 9.23 -7.89 13.95
CA GLY A 282 9.23 -8.47 15.30
C GLY A 282 8.51 -7.61 16.34
N ALA A 283 7.87 -6.52 15.93
CA ALA A 283 6.98 -5.74 16.77
C ALA A 283 5.65 -6.48 17.01
N LEU A 284 5.10 -6.31 18.20
CA LEU A 284 3.71 -6.65 18.53
C LEU A 284 3.18 -5.55 19.46
N ILE A 285 2.20 -4.79 18.98
CA ILE A 285 1.58 -3.74 19.77
C ILE A 285 0.68 -4.36 20.83
N LYS A 286 0.83 -3.88 22.07
CA LYS A 286 0.15 -4.39 23.25
C LYS A 286 -1.04 -3.53 23.63
N ASP A 287 -0.84 -2.22 23.62
CA ASP A 287 -1.87 -1.25 23.94
C ASP A 287 -1.53 0.13 23.39
N PHE A 288 -2.55 0.97 23.42
CA PHE A 288 -2.51 2.37 23.11
C PHE A 288 -3.40 3.12 24.10
N THR A 289 -2.93 4.24 24.61
CA THR A 289 -3.67 5.13 25.49
C THR A 289 -3.56 6.57 25.03
N ALA A 290 -4.67 7.29 25.14
CA ALA A 290 -4.76 8.72 24.89
C ALA A 290 -5.26 9.41 26.15
N SER A 291 -4.69 10.56 26.48
CA SER A 291 -5.18 11.38 27.59
C SER A 291 -6.54 11.98 27.27
N PRO A 292 -7.40 12.25 28.27
CA PRO A 292 -8.74 12.81 28.04
C PRO A 292 -8.77 14.16 27.32
N ASP A 293 -7.68 14.93 27.42
CA ASP A 293 -7.52 16.23 26.75
C ASP A 293 -7.07 16.10 25.28
N GLY A 294 -6.79 14.88 24.79
CA GLY A 294 -6.32 14.62 23.44
C GLY A 294 -4.94 15.21 23.13
N LYS A 295 -4.13 15.46 24.16
CA LYS A 295 -2.79 16.03 23.99
C LYS A 295 -1.67 15.03 24.14
N ASN A 296 -1.82 14.01 24.98
CA ASN A 296 -0.77 13.05 25.30
C ASN A 296 -1.20 11.65 24.91
N TYR A 297 -0.25 10.91 24.36
CA TYR A 297 -0.49 9.59 23.82
C TYR A 297 0.66 8.68 24.15
N GLU A 298 0.34 7.40 24.33
CA GLU A 298 1.32 6.38 24.66
C GLU A 298 0.93 5.07 24.00
N LEU A 299 1.89 4.47 23.28
CA LEU A 299 1.74 3.18 22.62
C LEU A 299 2.81 2.23 23.15
N HIS A 300 2.39 1.10 23.68
CA HIS A 300 3.27 0.05 24.19
C HIS A 300 3.34 -1.11 23.22
N TYR A 301 4.55 -1.60 22.98
CA TYR A 301 4.78 -2.73 22.09
C TYR A 301 5.95 -3.59 22.58
N THR A 302 6.02 -4.83 22.10
CA THR A 302 7.21 -5.66 22.27
C THR A 302 7.97 -5.73 20.98
N LEU A 303 9.29 -5.55 21.00
CA LEU A 303 10.18 -5.83 19.87
C LEU A 303 11.02 -7.07 20.19
N ASN A 304 10.78 -8.17 19.46
CA ASN A 304 11.44 -9.46 19.72
C ASN A 304 11.33 -9.90 21.19
N GLY A 305 10.16 -9.66 21.81
CA GLY A 305 9.87 -10.00 23.20
C GLY A 305 10.30 -8.97 24.25
N LYS A 306 11.05 -7.92 23.87
CA LYS A 306 11.42 -6.84 24.79
C LYS A 306 10.39 -5.72 24.79
N SER A 307 9.91 -5.32 25.98
CA SER A 307 8.96 -4.22 26.13
C SER A 307 9.59 -2.87 25.79
N LEU A 308 8.90 -2.11 24.94
CA LEU A 308 9.24 -0.77 24.48
C LEU A 308 7.95 0.05 24.36
N GLY A 309 8.08 1.34 24.11
CA GLY A 309 6.97 2.22 23.83
C GLY A 309 7.39 3.50 23.13
N VAL A 310 6.39 4.21 22.65
CA VAL A 310 6.49 5.58 22.16
C VAL A 310 5.47 6.43 22.90
N LYS A 311 5.95 7.51 23.52
CA LYS A 311 5.11 8.57 24.08
C LYS A 311 5.13 9.74 23.13
N TYR A 312 3.99 10.38 22.91
CA TYR A 312 3.96 11.57 22.07
C TYR A 312 2.92 12.59 22.51
N THR A 313 3.23 13.85 22.30
CA THR A 313 2.47 14.99 22.82
C THR A 313 2.24 16.04 21.75
N ALA A 314 1.01 16.53 21.62
CA ALA A 314 0.66 17.72 20.86
C ALA A 314 0.93 18.97 21.70
N ASN A 315 1.90 19.78 21.28
CA ASN A 315 2.33 20.97 21.98
C ASN A 315 1.45 22.19 21.63
N GLU A 316 1.44 23.19 22.50
CA GLU A 316 0.61 24.40 22.33
C GLU A 316 1.03 25.26 21.12
N ASP A 317 2.30 25.16 20.71
CA ASP A 317 2.84 25.84 19.53
C ASP A 317 2.52 25.11 18.20
N GLY A 318 1.75 24.02 18.26
CA GLY A 318 1.36 23.20 17.12
C GLY A 318 2.39 22.15 16.70
N THR A 319 3.51 22.03 17.41
CA THR A 319 4.48 20.95 17.20
C THR A 319 4.05 19.66 17.90
N TRP A 320 4.68 18.54 17.53
CA TRP A 320 4.49 17.25 18.17
C TRP A 320 5.83 16.70 18.63
N THR A 321 5.92 16.31 19.90
CA THR A 321 7.12 15.71 20.48
C THR A 321 6.89 14.22 20.70
N PHE A 322 7.83 13.39 20.25
CA PHE A 322 7.84 11.94 20.39
C PHE A 322 9.04 11.53 21.24
N ILE A 323 8.83 10.55 22.12
CA ILE A 323 9.86 9.95 22.98
C ILE A 323 9.79 8.44 22.77
N TYR A 324 10.79 7.91 22.07
CA TYR A 324 10.92 6.49 21.74
C TYR A 324 11.83 5.81 22.76
N SER A 325 11.38 4.71 23.38
CA SER A 325 12.28 3.88 24.19
C SER A 325 13.15 2.99 23.29
N LYS A 326 14.42 2.81 23.65
CA LYS A 326 15.37 1.96 22.92
C LYS A 326 15.62 0.63 23.63
N PRO A 327 16.05 -0.41 22.89
CA PRO A 327 16.41 -1.71 23.47
C PRO A 327 17.59 -1.66 24.45
N ASP A 328 18.38 -0.61 24.53
CA ASP A 328 19.44 -0.46 25.53
C ASP A 328 18.95 0.18 26.84
N GLY A 329 17.67 0.56 26.92
CA GLY A 329 17.07 1.26 28.06
C GLY A 329 17.14 2.78 27.97
N THR A 330 17.75 3.35 26.92
CA THR A 330 17.76 4.80 26.68
C THR A 330 16.49 5.25 25.96
N THR A 331 16.33 6.57 25.79
CA THR A 331 15.24 7.17 25.01
C THR A 331 15.79 8.07 23.91
N GLU A 332 15.03 8.21 22.82
CA GLU A 332 15.28 9.21 21.78
C GLU A 332 14.07 10.12 21.61
N THR A 333 14.32 11.42 21.53
CA THR A 333 13.29 12.44 21.43
C THR A 333 13.35 13.12 20.08
N GLU A 334 12.21 13.22 19.42
CA GLU A 334 12.03 13.86 18.12
C GLU A 334 10.89 14.88 18.22
N THR A 335 11.08 16.09 17.68
CA THR A 335 10.02 17.09 17.62
C THR A 335 9.75 17.46 16.17
N TYR A 336 8.48 17.39 15.78
CA TYR A 336 8.04 17.65 14.42
C TYR A 336 7.08 18.83 14.37
N LYS A 337 7.24 19.68 13.35
CA LYS A 337 6.28 20.72 13.03
C LYS A 337 5.48 20.30 11.79
N PRO A 338 4.13 20.31 11.83
CA PRO A 338 3.31 20.02 10.66
C PRO A 338 3.71 20.87 9.46
N GLY A 339 3.87 20.24 8.29
CA GLY A 339 4.23 20.91 7.03
C GLY A 339 5.72 21.29 6.86
N GLU A 340 6.60 20.92 7.80
CA GLU A 340 8.03 21.21 7.70
C GLU A 340 8.74 20.27 6.70
N ARG A 341 9.20 20.82 5.56
CA ARG A 341 10.11 20.15 4.62
C ARG A 341 11.57 20.36 5.02
N ARG A 342 12.48 19.43 4.64
CA ARG A 342 13.93 19.55 4.89
C ARG A 342 14.47 20.92 4.44
N PRO A 343 15.32 21.60 5.23
CA PRO A 343 16.15 22.69 4.72
C PRO A 343 17.25 22.09 3.84
N GLY A 344 17.19 22.31 2.53
CA GLY A 344 18.25 21.91 1.60
C GLY A 344 17.73 21.31 0.30
N GLY A 345 17.42 22.17 -0.66
CA GLY A 345 17.05 21.84 -2.03
C GLY A 345 16.28 23.01 -2.61
N GLN A 346 16.96 23.90 -3.34
CA GLN A 346 16.35 25.09 -3.94
C GLN A 346 15.23 24.69 -4.89
N GLY A 347 13.99 24.66 -4.39
CA GLY A 347 12.78 24.68 -5.19
C GLY A 347 12.45 26.13 -5.51
N ALA A 348 12.36 26.47 -6.80
CA ALA A 348 11.84 27.74 -7.25
C ALA A 348 10.41 27.96 -6.72
N PRO A 349 10.00 29.22 -6.43
CA PRO A 349 8.78 29.49 -5.68
C PRO A 349 7.53 29.20 -6.50
N GLY A 350 6.43 28.90 -5.78
CA GLY A 350 5.13 28.59 -6.35
C GLY A 350 4.64 29.63 -7.37
N GLY A 351 4.10 29.12 -8.47
CA GLY A 351 3.31 29.89 -9.41
C GLY A 351 1.82 29.72 -9.10
N GLU A 352 1.22 30.80 -8.61
CA GLU A 352 -0.22 31.03 -8.62
C GLU A 352 -0.82 30.72 -10.01
N ARG A 353 -2.05 30.20 -10.04
CA ARG A 353 -2.87 30.18 -11.26
C ARG A 353 -3.09 31.62 -11.77
N PRO A 354 -2.84 31.92 -13.05
CA PRO A 354 -3.46 33.08 -13.68
C PRO A 354 -4.66 32.65 -14.53
N LYS A 355 -5.76 33.38 -14.31
CA LYS A 355 -6.93 33.51 -15.19
C LYS A 355 -6.51 33.88 -16.62
N GLY A 356 -7.33 33.48 -17.59
CA GLY A 356 -7.09 33.65 -19.02
C GLY A 356 -6.99 35.09 -19.54
N GLY A 357 -6.45 35.20 -20.76
CA GLY A 357 -6.43 36.41 -21.58
C GLY A 357 -5.67 36.20 -22.90
N LYS A 358 -6.29 36.65 -24.00
CA LYS A 358 -5.96 36.40 -25.43
C LYS A 358 -4.59 36.94 -25.92
N GLY A 359 -4.00 36.19 -26.86
CA GLY A 359 -3.62 36.64 -28.22
C GLY A 359 -2.31 37.41 -28.45
N GLY A 360 -1.50 36.95 -29.42
CA GLY A 360 -0.53 37.80 -30.13
C GLY A 360 0.73 37.08 -30.64
N ASP A 361 0.80 36.83 -31.94
CA ASP A 361 1.97 36.37 -32.71
C ASP A 361 3.22 37.25 -32.54
N SER A 362 4.43 36.68 -32.68
CA SER A 362 5.43 37.09 -33.70
C SER A 362 6.78 36.34 -33.63
N LYS A 363 7.34 36.17 -34.83
CA LYS A 363 8.52 35.41 -35.28
C LYS A 363 9.90 35.94 -34.80
N GLY A 364 10.88 35.01 -34.70
CA GLY A 364 12.01 35.00 -35.66
C GLY A 364 13.47 35.10 -35.17
N LYS A 365 14.27 34.10 -35.60
CA LYS A 365 15.74 34.07 -35.90
C LYS A 365 16.70 34.28 -34.71
N GLY A 366 17.79 33.55 -34.49
CA GLY A 366 18.67 32.72 -35.32
C GLY A 366 20.10 33.26 -35.22
N GLY A 367 21.09 32.49 -34.73
CA GLY A 367 22.52 32.86 -34.88
C GLY A 367 23.54 32.29 -33.88
N LYS A 368 24.29 31.28 -34.34
CA LYS A 368 25.76 31.06 -34.24
C LYS A 368 26.51 31.12 -32.89
N ARG A 369 27.15 29.98 -32.58
CA ARG A 369 28.42 29.81 -31.81
C ARG A 369 29.60 30.48 -32.52
N PRO A 370 30.68 30.91 -31.80
CA PRO A 370 31.92 30.11 -31.76
C PRO A 370 32.68 30.24 -30.39
N PRO A 371 33.97 29.87 -30.21
CA PRO A 371 34.38 28.62 -29.56
C PRO A 371 35.32 28.79 -28.34
N ALA A 372 35.85 27.65 -27.87
CA ALA A 372 36.65 27.35 -26.69
C ALA A 372 37.95 28.16 -26.49
N ASN A 373 38.39 28.20 -25.22
CA ASN A 373 39.79 28.38 -24.81
C ASN A 373 40.08 27.46 -23.61
N GLU A 374 41.04 26.56 -23.77
CA GLU A 374 41.85 26.02 -22.67
C GLU A 374 42.85 27.09 -22.20
N PRO A 375 43.48 26.87 -21.04
CA PRO A 375 44.94 26.81 -21.12
C PRO A 375 45.59 25.67 -20.33
N ASP A 376 46.74 25.28 -20.87
CA ASP A 376 47.79 24.40 -20.37
C ASP A 376 48.37 24.77 -18.99
N GLY A 377 48.95 23.75 -18.35
CA GLY A 377 49.55 23.82 -17.01
C GLY A 377 51.05 24.11 -16.97
N ALA A 378 51.59 24.19 -15.75
CA ALA A 378 53.02 24.01 -15.43
C ALA A 378 53.23 23.72 -13.94
N LYS A 379 54.25 22.90 -13.68
CA LYS A 379 54.63 22.20 -12.44
C LYS A 379 55.32 23.09 -11.39
N GLY A 380 55.30 22.63 -10.13
CA GLY A 380 56.22 23.01 -9.05
C GLY A 380 56.07 22.16 -7.79
N GLU A 381 57.05 21.27 -7.55
CA GLU A 381 57.45 20.61 -6.27
C GLU A 381 57.71 21.63 -5.13
N VAL A 382 57.76 21.39 -3.81
CA VAL A 382 57.63 20.27 -2.84
C VAL A 382 57.45 20.95 -1.46
N GLY A 383 56.74 20.32 -0.50
CA GLY A 383 56.74 20.73 0.91
C GLY A 383 55.93 19.78 1.81
N VAL A 384 56.64 18.89 2.51
CA VAL A 384 56.13 17.80 3.36
C VAL A 384 56.06 18.22 4.83
N THR A 385 54.96 17.87 5.51
CA THR A 385 54.85 17.33 6.89
C THR A 385 53.45 16.67 6.96
N GLY A 386 53.25 15.35 7.12
CA GLY A 386 53.80 14.41 8.10
C GLY A 386 52.95 14.51 9.37
N GLU A 387 51.93 13.67 9.59
CA GLU A 387 52.13 12.48 10.43
C GLU A 387 51.15 11.33 10.11
N GLN A 388 51.73 10.15 9.87
CA GLN A 388 51.09 8.85 9.73
C GLN A 388 51.13 8.10 11.07
N THR A 389 50.09 7.32 11.36
CA THR A 389 50.17 6.05 12.11
C THR A 389 48.94 5.19 11.73
N PRO A 390 48.96 3.85 11.90
CA PRO A 390 49.37 2.86 10.90
C PRO A 390 48.24 1.85 10.53
N PRO A 391 48.45 0.95 9.55
CA PRO A 391 47.46 -0.06 9.15
C PRO A 391 47.41 -1.24 10.14
N GLY A 392 46.19 -1.67 10.48
CA GLY A 392 45.94 -2.83 11.34
C GLY A 392 46.29 -4.17 10.66
N PRO A 393 46.60 -5.23 11.44
CA PRO A 393 47.43 -6.33 10.99
C PRO A 393 46.65 -7.42 10.25
N GLY A 394 47.35 -8.09 9.34
CA GLY A 394 46.94 -9.33 8.70
C GLY A 394 46.79 -10.49 9.67
N GLU A 395 46.13 -11.53 9.16
CA GLU A 395 45.89 -12.81 9.81
C GLU A 395 47.21 -13.51 10.23
N ALA A 396 47.69 -13.25 11.44
CA ALA A 396 48.60 -14.14 12.18
C ALA A 396 48.74 -13.66 13.63
N ASP A 397 47.75 -13.97 14.47
CA ASP A 397 47.90 -14.31 15.90
C ASP A 397 46.54 -14.22 16.61
N ARG A 398 45.86 -15.36 16.72
CA ARG A 398 44.86 -15.60 17.76
C ARG A 398 45.40 -16.70 18.68
N PRO A 399 45.22 -16.62 20.00
CA PRO A 399 45.80 -17.59 20.93
C PRO A 399 45.29 -19.01 20.65
N ARG A 400 46.22 -19.98 20.62
CA ARG A 400 45.96 -21.42 20.58
C ARG A 400 45.20 -21.84 21.86
N GLY A 401 43.89 -21.92 21.76
CA GLY A 401 43.05 -22.77 22.62
C GLY A 401 42.83 -24.11 21.94
N GLU A 402 43.07 -25.20 22.66
CA GLU A 402 43.04 -26.59 22.18
C GLU A 402 41.74 -26.95 21.44
N ARG A 403 41.87 -27.46 20.21
CA ARG A 403 40.81 -28.22 19.52
C ARG A 403 41.15 -29.72 19.59
N PRO A 404 40.23 -30.58 20.04
CA PRO A 404 40.40 -32.03 19.89
C PRO A 404 40.35 -32.39 18.40
N LYS A 405 41.27 -33.24 17.97
CA LYS A 405 41.25 -33.89 16.67
C LYS A 405 40.06 -34.87 16.57
N GLY A 406 39.40 -34.86 15.41
CA GLY A 406 38.68 -36.03 14.89
C GLY A 406 37.16 -35.93 14.92
N GLY A 407 36.54 -35.77 13.74
CA GLY A 407 35.11 -35.99 13.57
C GLY A 407 34.58 -35.50 12.22
N LYS A 408 34.37 -36.43 11.30
CA LYS A 408 33.70 -36.22 10.00
C LYS A 408 32.39 -35.45 10.17
N GLY A 409 32.14 -34.52 9.23
CA GLY A 409 30.96 -33.67 9.21
C GLY A 409 29.64 -34.44 9.32
N LYS A 410 28.76 -33.94 10.19
CA LYS A 410 27.32 -34.21 10.17
C LYS A 410 26.60 -32.87 10.18
N GLY A 411 25.60 -32.77 9.31
CA GLY A 411 24.87 -31.57 8.93
C GLY A 411 24.29 -30.75 10.08
N GLY A 412 24.07 -29.47 9.78
CA GLY A 412 23.46 -28.49 10.68
C GLY A 412 22.22 -29.06 11.35
N LYS A 413 22.23 -29.07 12.68
CA LYS A 413 21.05 -29.35 13.49
C LYS A 413 20.02 -28.25 13.22
N GLY A 414 18.87 -28.63 12.68
CA GLY A 414 17.68 -27.80 12.64
C GLY A 414 17.31 -27.33 14.05
N GLY A 415 16.77 -26.12 14.13
CA GLY A 415 16.20 -25.59 15.37
C GLY A 415 15.03 -26.47 15.85
N PRO A 416 14.60 -26.33 17.12
CA PRO A 416 13.53 -27.14 17.67
C PRO A 416 12.25 -26.93 16.84
N GLY A 417 11.84 -27.94 16.07
CA GLY A 417 10.62 -27.92 15.23
C GLY A 417 10.81 -28.30 13.76
N ASP A 418 12.04 -28.35 13.23
CA ASP A 418 12.25 -28.72 11.83
C ASP A 418 12.18 -30.25 11.59
N PRO A 419 11.51 -30.73 10.53
CA PRO A 419 11.54 -32.13 10.13
C PRO A 419 12.99 -32.61 9.93
N SER A 420 13.32 -33.79 10.45
CA SER A 420 14.68 -34.33 10.38
C SER A 420 15.15 -34.44 8.92
N GLY A 421 16.24 -33.75 8.57
CA GLY A 421 16.87 -33.82 7.24
C GLY A 421 16.54 -32.67 6.29
N LEU A 422 15.69 -31.71 6.69
CA LEU A 422 15.44 -30.49 5.92
C LEU A 422 16.64 -29.54 6.01
N ILE A 423 17.22 -29.17 4.86
CA ILE A 423 18.29 -28.16 4.79
C ILE A 423 17.66 -26.87 4.26
N LYS A 424 17.71 -25.80 5.06
CA LYS A 424 17.25 -24.46 4.67
C LYS A 424 18.33 -23.70 3.90
N PRO A 425 17.95 -22.86 2.92
CA PRO A 425 18.89 -21.94 2.28
C PRO A 425 19.40 -20.90 3.30
N SER A 426 20.60 -20.39 3.06
CA SER A 426 21.22 -19.30 3.83
C SER A 426 21.60 -18.15 2.91
N PRO A 427 21.86 -16.94 3.43
CA PRO A 427 22.27 -15.80 2.59
C PRO A 427 23.49 -16.08 1.71
N THR A 428 24.41 -16.94 2.15
CA THR A 428 25.59 -17.36 1.36
C THR A 428 25.25 -18.21 0.12
N ASP A 429 24.03 -18.73 0.02
CA ASP A 429 23.56 -19.47 -1.14
C ASP A 429 22.94 -18.56 -2.21
N ALA A 430 22.67 -17.30 -1.87
CA ALA A 430 22.04 -16.35 -2.77
C ALA A 430 23.05 -15.78 -3.78
N LEU A 431 22.54 -15.48 -4.98
CA LEU A 431 23.24 -14.69 -5.97
C LEU A 431 22.92 -13.21 -5.74
N LYS A 432 23.97 -12.40 -5.62
CA LYS A 432 23.82 -10.95 -5.79
C LYS A 432 23.48 -10.64 -7.26
N LEU A 433 22.47 -9.80 -7.47
CA LEU A 433 21.98 -9.29 -8.74
C LEU A 433 21.99 -7.77 -8.70
N ASN A 434 22.67 -7.13 -9.64
CA ASN A 434 22.61 -5.68 -9.86
C ASN A 434 21.95 -5.40 -11.21
N VAL A 435 21.02 -4.44 -11.24
CA VAL A 435 20.30 -4.01 -12.43
C VAL A 435 20.29 -2.50 -12.50
N TYR A 436 20.51 -1.94 -13.69
CA TYR A 436 20.24 -0.55 -14.01
C TYR A 436 19.45 -0.50 -15.32
N ALA A 437 18.39 0.30 -15.32
CA ALA A 437 17.64 0.65 -16.52
C ALA A 437 17.55 2.17 -16.62
N ASP A 438 17.68 2.67 -17.83
CA ASP A 438 17.23 4.01 -18.19
C ASP A 438 15.88 3.82 -18.93
N ASN A 439 14.71 3.96 -18.29
CA ASN A 439 14.44 4.46 -16.92
C ASN A 439 13.98 3.40 -15.91
N TRP A 440 13.26 2.37 -16.35
CA TRP A 440 12.53 1.47 -15.45
C TRP A 440 12.52 0.03 -15.96
N PHE A 441 12.42 -0.95 -15.06
CA PHE A 441 12.34 -2.36 -15.44
C PHE A 441 11.48 -3.24 -14.52
N ILE A 442 11.02 -4.38 -15.07
CA ILE A 442 10.55 -5.55 -14.32
C ILE A 442 11.35 -6.77 -14.77
N LEU A 443 11.81 -7.59 -13.82
CA LEU A 443 12.58 -8.80 -14.06
C LEU A 443 11.89 -10.04 -13.48
N PHE A 444 11.81 -11.07 -14.32
CA PHE A 444 11.32 -12.41 -14.03
C PHE A 444 12.45 -13.43 -14.12
N ILE A 445 12.40 -14.44 -13.24
CA ILE A 445 13.26 -15.64 -13.34
C ILE A 445 12.37 -16.86 -13.22
N ASN A 446 12.43 -17.74 -14.22
CA ASN A 446 11.62 -18.95 -14.33
C ASN A 446 10.11 -18.68 -14.22
N GLY A 447 9.63 -17.61 -14.86
CA GLY A 447 8.23 -17.20 -14.80
C GLY A 447 7.78 -16.59 -13.47
N LYS A 448 8.70 -16.35 -12.53
CA LYS A 448 8.42 -15.72 -11.24
C LYS A 448 8.84 -14.26 -11.27
N LEU A 449 7.98 -13.34 -10.89
CA LEU A 449 8.34 -11.94 -10.66
C LEU A 449 9.37 -11.87 -9.53
N ARG A 450 10.57 -11.34 -9.82
CA ARG A 450 11.67 -11.28 -8.83
C ARG A 450 12.01 -9.86 -8.42
N VAL A 451 12.06 -8.95 -9.38
CA VAL A 451 12.53 -7.57 -9.14
C VAL A 451 11.68 -6.62 -9.97
N VAL A 452 11.27 -5.52 -9.36
CA VAL A 452 10.68 -4.36 -10.03
C VAL A 452 11.54 -3.18 -9.64
N ASP A 453 11.83 -2.27 -10.56
CA ASP A 453 12.50 -1.03 -10.20
C ASP A 453 11.60 -0.22 -9.25
N PRO A 454 12.06 0.08 -8.01
CA PRO A 454 11.26 0.82 -7.04
C PRO A 454 11.10 2.30 -7.38
N ILE A 455 11.81 2.83 -8.39
CA ILE A 455 11.67 4.21 -8.83
C ILE A 455 11.08 4.23 -10.24
N GLU A 456 9.88 4.78 -10.36
CA GLU A 456 9.10 4.76 -11.61
C GLU A 456 9.72 5.61 -12.74
N TYR A 457 10.58 6.58 -12.41
CA TYR A 457 11.10 7.54 -13.38
C TYR A 457 12.40 8.24 -12.95
N MET A 458 12.35 9.09 -11.92
CA MET A 458 13.51 9.84 -11.44
C MET A 458 13.54 9.93 -9.91
N PRO A 459 14.74 9.90 -9.28
CA PRO A 459 16.06 9.75 -9.92
C PRO A 459 16.30 8.32 -10.45
N HIS A 460 17.19 8.14 -11.43
CA HIS A 460 17.50 6.79 -11.92
C HIS A 460 18.24 6.03 -10.82
N ASN A 461 18.08 4.71 -10.75
CA ASN A 461 18.57 3.89 -9.64
C ASN A 461 19.31 2.63 -10.13
N VAL A 462 20.22 2.14 -9.30
CA VAL A 462 20.80 0.80 -9.41
C VAL A 462 20.14 -0.11 -8.38
N VAL A 463 19.36 -1.08 -8.84
CA VAL A 463 18.71 -2.05 -7.96
C VAL A 463 19.68 -3.20 -7.68
N SER A 464 20.05 -3.37 -6.40
CA SER A 464 20.93 -4.44 -5.93
C SER A 464 20.18 -5.35 -4.97
N VAL A 465 20.00 -6.62 -5.32
CA VAL A 465 19.25 -7.61 -4.51
C VAL A 465 19.97 -8.95 -4.43
N ASP A 466 19.68 -9.72 -3.39
CA ASP A 466 20.10 -11.12 -3.27
C ASP A 466 18.93 -12.04 -3.67
N ILE A 467 19.17 -12.96 -4.60
CA ILE A 467 18.16 -13.88 -5.12
C ILE A 467 18.64 -15.33 -5.03
N MET A 468 17.73 -16.25 -4.71
CA MET A 468 18.08 -17.67 -4.70
C MET A 468 18.21 -18.20 -6.13
N PRO A 469 19.34 -18.86 -6.49
CA PRO A 469 19.49 -19.43 -7.83
C PRO A 469 18.56 -20.61 -8.05
N GLU A 470 17.97 -20.67 -9.25
CA GLU A 470 17.11 -21.76 -9.70
C GLU A 470 17.48 -22.15 -11.13
N TYR A 471 18.51 -22.97 -11.29
CA TYR A 471 18.99 -23.35 -12.62
C TYR A 471 18.22 -24.55 -13.21
N PRO A 472 18.09 -24.63 -14.56
CA PRO A 472 18.41 -23.56 -15.51
C PRO A 472 17.49 -22.35 -15.30
N MET A 473 18.04 -21.14 -15.47
CA MET A 473 17.27 -19.90 -15.34
C MET A 473 16.80 -19.45 -16.72
N THR A 474 15.50 -19.24 -16.89
CA THR A 474 14.94 -18.38 -17.94
C THR A 474 14.75 -17.00 -17.35
N ILE A 475 15.52 -16.03 -17.80
CA ILE A 475 15.43 -14.63 -17.34
C ILE A 475 14.66 -13.86 -18.39
N ALA A 476 13.61 -13.16 -17.97
CA ALA A 476 12.82 -12.29 -18.84
C ALA A 476 12.72 -10.91 -18.20
N VAL A 477 12.92 -9.84 -18.98
CA VAL A 477 12.93 -8.47 -18.48
C VAL A 477 12.07 -7.61 -19.39
N MET A 478 11.21 -6.78 -18.81
CA MET A 478 10.62 -5.64 -19.49
C MET A 478 11.40 -4.42 -19.05
N ALA A 479 11.94 -3.65 -19.99
CA ALA A 479 12.53 -2.35 -19.69
C ALA A 479 11.81 -1.27 -20.49
N MET A 480 11.61 -0.12 -19.85
CA MET A 480 10.85 1.00 -20.38
C MET A 480 11.66 2.29 -20.25
N ASP A 481 11.68 3.04 -21.34
CA ASP A 481 12.12 4.42 -21.39
C ASP A 481 11.00 5.33 -20.89
N ASN A 482 11.29 6.57 -20.45
CA ASN A 482 10.28 7.51 -19.97
C ASN A 482 9.57 8.27 -21.12
N ALA A 483 9.14 7.53 -22.12
CA ALA A 483 8.44 8.08 -23.26
C ALA A 483 6.94 8.26 -22.98
N ASP A 484 6.39 9.43 -23.31
CA ASP A 484 4.96 9.66 -23.28
C ASP A 484 4.24 8.68 -24.22
N PRO A 485 3.21 7.94 -23.76
CA PRO A 485 2.59 6.88 -24.55
C PRO A 485 1.94 7.34 -25.87
N LYS A 486 1.63 8.63 -26.02
CA LYS A 486 0.98 9.18 -27.22
C LYS A 486 1.99 9.70 -28.24
N THR A 487 3.11 10.21 -27.76
CA THR A 487 4.10 10.91 -28.60
C THR A 487 5.39 10.12 -28.78
N GLY A 488 5.73 9.25 -27.84
CA GLY A 488 7.02 8.58 -27.78
C GLY A 488 8.17 9.52 -27.38
N LEU A 489 7.85 10.74 -26.95
CA LEU A 489 8.82 11.74 -26.54
C LEU A 489 8.95 11.74 -25.02
N GLU A 490 10.16 11.97 -24.57
CA GLU A 490 10.46 12.22 -23.17
C GLU A 490 10.43 13.71 -22.87
N TYR A 491 10.04 14.08 -21.64
CA TYR A 491 10.05 15.46 -21.16
C TYR A 491 9.34 16.46 -22.12
N GLY A 492 8.37 15.97 -22.90
CA GLY A 492 7.58 16.72 -23.86
C GLY A 492 8.17 16.87 -25.27
N ASN A 493 9.50 16.86 -25.45
CA ASN A 493 10.12 17.12 -26.76
C ASN A 493 11.45 16.40 -27.04
N HIS A 494 11.89 15.51 -26.16
CA HIS A 494 13.15 14.79 -26.32
C HIS A 494 12.89 13.38 -26.87
N ILE A 495 13.81 12.90 -27.70
CA ILE A 495 13.91 11.49 -28.04
C ILE A 495 14.78 10.85 -26.94
N GLY A 496 14.40 9.66 -26.49
CA GLY A 496 15.00 9.05 -25.31
C GLY A 496 16.40 8.48 -25.53
N ASP A 497 17.00 8.03 -24.42
CA ASP A 497 18.38 7.55 -24.32
C ASP A 497 18.48 6.23 -23.53
N ALA A 498 17.45 5.39 -23.68
CA ALA A 498 17.23 4.15 -22.96
C ALA A 498 18.47 3.24 -22.80
N GLY A 499 18.39 2.28 -21.88
CA GLY A 499 19.37 1.20 -21.83
C GLY A 499 19.20 0.26 -20.64
N LEU A 500 19.49 -1.03 -20.83
CA LEU A 500 19.45 -2.03 -19.77
C LEU A 500 20.83 -2.66 -19.55
N ILE A 501 21.27 -2.76 -18.30
CA ILE A 501 22.47 -3.50 -17.92
C ILE A 501 22.24 -4.32 -16.64
N ILE A 502 22.62 -5.60 -16.68
CA ILE A 502 22.41 -6.54 -15.57
C ILE A 502 23.68 -7.35 -15.33
N LYS A 503 24.00 -7.56 -14.06
CA LYS A 503 25.05 -8.49 -13.62
C LYS A 503 24.63 -9.31 -12.41
N PHE A 504 24.76 -10.62 -12.54
CA PHE A 504 24.66 -11.59 -11.46
C PHE A 504 26.06 -11.96 -10.98
N SER A 505 26.16 -12.33 -9.71
CA SER A 505 27.41 -12.81 -9.08
C SER A 505 27.88 -14.18 -9.57
N ASP A 506 27.04 -14.95 -10.27
CA ASP A 506 27.42 -16.22 -10.91
C ASP A 506 28.17 -16.04 -12.25
N GLY A 507 28.34 -14.79 -12.70
CA GLY A 507 28.96 -14.43 -13.98
C GLY A 507 27.96 -14.18 -15.11
N THR A 508 26.66 -14.35 -14.89
CA THR A 508 25.62 -13.98 -15.86
C THR A 508 25.58 -12.47 -16.03
N VAL A 509 25.66 -12.01 -17.27
CA VAL A 509 25.65 -10.58 -17.62
C VAL A 509 24.81 -10.32 -18.87
N THR A 510 24.33 -9.08 -19.03
CA THR A 510 23.75 -8.61 -20.30
C THR A 510 24.82 -8.49 -21.38
N ASN A 511 24.48 -8.97 -22.59
CA ASN A 511 25.30 -8.95 -23.80
C ASN A 511 24.42 -9.30 -25.01
N ALA A 512 25.00 -9.30 -26.21
CA ALA A 512 24.32 -9.58 -27.48
C ALA A 512 23.72 -10.99 -27.62
N LYS A 513 23.97 -11.92 -26.68
CA LYS A 513 23.32 -13.25 -26.69
C LYS A 513 21.87 -13.20 -26.19
N TRP A 514 21.49 -12.16 -25.48
CA TRP A 514 20.11 -11.95 -25.07
C TRP A 514 19.23 -11.72 -26.29
N LYS A 515 17.97 -12.12 -26.21
CA LYS A 515 16.94 -11.77 -27.18
C LYS A 515 16.30 -10.45 -26.80
N ALA A 516 15.93 -9.63 -27.77
CA ALA A 516 15.24 -8.36 -27.55
C ALA A 516 14.13 -8.14 -28.60
N LYS A 517 13.01 -7.54 -28.17
CA LYS A 517 11.94 -7.09 -29.08
C LYS A 517 11.22 -5.88 -28.51
N SER A 518 11.08 -4.83 -29.33
CA SER A 518 10.31 -3.63 -29.02
C SER A 518 8.81 -3.86 -29.19
N PHE A 519 8.02 -3.32 -28.27
CA PHE A 519 6.55 -3.33 -28.28
C PHE A 519 5.93 -1.93 -28.18
N PHE A 520 6.74 -0.92 -27.87
CA PHE A 520 6.37 0.47 -27.98
C PHE A 520 7.50 1.18 -28.73
N LYS A 521 7.17 1.82 -29.86
CA LYS A 521 8.11 2.58 -30.68
C LYS A 521 7.59 3.98 -30.98
N GLY A 522 8.39 5.02 -30.77
CA GLY A 522 8.10 6.37 -31.21
C GLY A 522 9.09 7.41 -30.66
N PRO A 523 9.07 8.66 -31.17
CA PRO A 523 8.27 9.12 -32.30
C PRO A 523 8.72 8.47 -33.63
N LEU A 524 7.77 7.93 -34.39
CA LEU A 524 8.05 7.28 -35.67
C LEU A 524 8.70 8.28 -36.64
N ASN A 525 9.71 7.79 -37.37
CA ASN A 525 10.54 8.59 -38.28
C ASN A 525 11.31 9.74 -37.59
N ARG A 526 11.42 9.73 -36.25
CA ARG A 526 12.07 10.80 -35.47
C ARG A 526 11.40 12.17 -35.64
N ASP A 527 10.12 12.20 -36.04
CA ASP A 527 9.36 13.45 -36.19
C ASP A 527 8.84 13.91 -34.83
N THR A 528 9.58 14.82 -34.19
CA THR A 528 9.21 15.39 -32.89
C THR A 528 8.16 16.49 -33.00
N ALA A 529 7.92 17.04 -34.21
CA ALA A 529 6.94 18.10 -34.42
C ALA A 529 5.53 17.55 -34.60
N ASN A 530 5.39 16.35 -35.21
CA ASN A 530 4.13 15.64 -35.37
C ASN A 530 4.28 14.19 -34.92
N PRO A 531 4.50 13.97 -33.62
CA PRO A 531 4.88 12.66 -33.11
C PRO A 531 3.79 11.63 -33.34
N LYS A 532 4.23 10.44 -33.77
CA LYS A 532 3.38 9.24 -33.92
C LYS A 532 4.06 8.09 -33.22
N VAL A 533 3.25 7.17 -32.72
CA VAL A 533 3.73 5.98 -32.00
C VAL A 533 3.19 4.71 -32.63
N ARG A 534 3.91 3.61 -32.44
CA ARG A 534 3.44 2.25 -32.68
C ARG A 534 3.43 1.50 -31.35
N HIS A 535 2.28 0.93 -31.01
CA HIS A 535 2.12 0.00 -29.90
C HIS A 535 1.78 -1.37 -30.47
N ASP A 536 2.62 -2.36 -30.18
CA ASP A 536 2.37 -3.76 -30.46
C ASP A 536 1.88 -4.42 -29.16
N PRO A 537 0.80 -5.22 -29.19
CA PRO A 537 0.31 -5.90 -27.99
C PRO A 537 1.39 -6.78 -27.37
N LEU A 538 1.57 -6.67 -26.04
CA LEU A 538 2.48 -7.54 -25.32
C LEU A 538 2.00 -9.00 -25.42
N PRO A 539 2.87 -9.97 -25.74
CA PRO A 539 2.47 -11.36 -25.83
C PRO A 539 2.07 -11.89 -24.46
N ALA A 540 0.96 -12.62 -24.38
CA ALA A 540 0.57 -13.28 -23.14
C ALA A 540 1.68 -14.23 -22.67
N ASN A 541 1.92 -14.26 -21.36
CA ASN A 541 2.93 -15.13 -20.73
C ASN A 541 4.35 -14.97 -21.31
N TRP A 542 4.72 -13.81 -21.86
CA TRP A 542 6.06 -13.55 -22.41
C TRP A 542 7.21 -13.80 -21.42
N TYR A 543 6.92 -13.82 -20.11
CA TYR A 543 7.86 -14.08 -19.01
C TYR A 543 8.01 -15.57 -18.67
N ALA A 544 7.16 -16.45 -19.21
CA ALA A 544 7.16 -17.88 -18.90
C ALA A 544 8.38 -18.62 -19.46
N VAL A 545 8.70 -19.77 -18.86
CA VAL A 545 9.85 -20.62 -19.24
C VAL A 545 9.71 -21.19 -20.65
N ASP A 546 8.48 -21.53 -21.02
CA ASP A 546 8.08 -22.19 -22.27
C ASP A 546 7.66 -21.20 -23.36
N PHE A 547 7.72 -19.88 -23.11
CA PHE A 547 7.46 -18.88 -24.13
C PHE A 547 8.46 -18.98 -25.29
N ASP A 548 7.93 -19.04 -26.51
CA ASP A 548 8.71 -19.10 -27.75
C ASP A 548 9.18 -17.71 -28.19
N ASP A 549 10.47 -17.44 -27.94
CA ASP A 549 11.18 -16.24 -28.37
C ASP A 549 12.11 -16.49 -29.58
N SER A 550 11.96 -17.62 -30.27
CA SER A 550 12.83 -17.99 -31.40
C SER A 550 12.82 -16.95 -32.52
N GLY A 551 11.69 -16.28 -32.73
CA GLY A 551 11.52 -15.20 -33.70
C GLY A 551 12.04 -13.82 -33.25
N TRP A 552 12.59 -13.69 -32.04
CA TRP A 552 13.13 -12.42 -31.55
C TRP A 552 14.58 -12.24 -32.01
N ALA A 553 14.93 -10.99 -32.32
CA ALA A 553 16.29 -10.62 -32.68
C ALA A 553 17.22 -10.74 -31.46
N ALA A 554 18.52 -10.82 -31.72
CA ALA A 554 19.52 -10.61 -30.68
C ALA A 554 19.47 -9.15 -30.20
N ALA A 555 19.76 -8.93 -28.92
CA ALA A 555 19.90 -7.60 -28.36
C ALA A 555 21.14 -6.91 -28.94
N THR A 556 21.04 -5.60 -29.13
CA THR A 556 22.17 -4.77 -29.59
C THR A 556 22.93 -4.26 -28.38
N GLU A 557 24.25 -4.36 -28.41
CA GLU A 557 25.11 -3.78 -27.38
C GLU A 557 25.39 -2.30 -27.67
N PHE A 558 25.27 -1.46 -26.65
CA PHE A 558 25.57 -0.04 -26.71
C PHE A 558 26.71 0.31 -25.76
N THR A 559 27.47 1.35 -26.10
CA THR A 559 28.50 1.86 -25.20
C THR A 559 27.87 2.69 -24.09
N GLU A 560 28.57 2.84 -22.97
CA GLU A 560 28.11 3.67 -21.87
C GLU A 560 27.94 5.14 -22.31
N GLU A 561 28.83 5.63 -23.17
CA GLU A 561 28.77 6.99 -23.71
C GLU A 561 27.52 7.20 -24.57
N ARG A 562 27.01 6.14 -25.19
CA ARG A 562 25.81 6.21 -26.04
C ARG A 562 24.52 6.23 -25.22
N VAL A 563 24.49 5.50 -24.12
CA VAL A 563 23.36 5.48 -23.18
C VAL A 563 23.38 6.72 -22.29
N GLY A 564 24.56 7.19 -21.87
CA GLY A 564 24.68 8.33 -20.96
C GLY A 564 24.02 8.09 -19.59
N PRO A 565 24.33 6.96 -18.90
CA PRO A 565 23.66 6.60 -17.66
C PRO A 565 24.01 7.57 -16.52
N LYS A 566 23.04 7.80 -15.62
CA LYS A 566 23.08 8.87 -14.62
C LYS A 566 23.94 8.50 -13.40
N GLU A 567 24.04 9.43 -12.45
CA GLU A 567 24.99 9.37 -11.32
C GLU A 567 24.94 8.05 -10.53
N SER A 568 23.76 7.48 -10.30
CA SER A 568 23.61 6.21 -9.58
C SER A 568 24.33 5.05 -10.26
N PHE A 569 24.32 4.98 -11.58
CA PHE A 569 25.13 4.01 -12.32
C PHE A 569 26.61 4.29 -12.16
N GLN A 570 27.03 5.56 -12.29
CA GLN A 570 28.45 5.92 -12.18
C GLN A 570 29.03 5.53 -10.81
N GLN A 571 28.27 5.73 -9.74
CA GLN A 571 28.66 5.32 -8.38
C GLN A 571 28.76 3.79 -8.21
N ALA A 572 27.97 3.01 -8.97
CA ALA A 572 27.94 1.55 -8.89
C ALA A 572 28.61 0.86 -10.09
N ARG A 573 29.34 1.57 -10.93
CA ARG A 573 29.85 1.10 -12.24
C ARG A 573 30.61 -0.23 -12.16
N GLU A 574 31.42 -0.41 -11.12
CA GLU A 574 32.18 -1.65 -10.87
C GLU A 574 31.29 -2.88 -10.61
N SER A 575 30.07 -2.66 -10.12
CA SER A 575 29.06 -3.72 -9.92
C SER A 575 28.57 -4.33 -11.23
N PHE A 576 28.93 -3.74 -12.38
CA PHE A 576 28.58 -4.16 -13.73
C PHE A 576 29.78 -4.60 -14.58
N THR A 577 30.98 -4.80 -14.01
CA THR A 577 32.16 -5.23 -14.77
C THR A 577 31.87 -6.47 -15.63
N GLY A 578 32.13 -6.37 -16.93
CA GLY A 578 31.92 -7.45 -17.91
C GLY A 578 30.52 -7.49 -18.52
N ALA A 579 29.56 -6.75 -17.96
CA ALA A 579 28.25 -6.55 -18.57
C ALA A 579 28.30 -5.45 -19.64
N LYS A 580 27.34 -5.53 -20.57
CA LYS A 580 27.14 -4.55 -21.64
C LYS A 580 25.75 -3.94 -21.50
N PHE A 581 25.64 -2.65 -21.79
CA PHE A 581 24.33 -2.06 -22.03
C PHE A 581 23.72 -2.71 -23.26
N ILE A 582 22.49 -3.15 -23.15
CA ILE A 582 21.74 -3.76 -24.24
C ILE A 582 20.41 -3.04 -24.45
N TRP A 583 19.96 -3.06 -25.70
CA TRP A 583 18.59 -2.69 -26.08
C TRP A 583 18.10 -3.52 -27.27
N SER A 584 16.96 -3.17 -27.85
CA SER A 584 16.65 -3.56 -29.23
C SER A 584 17.52 -2.77 -30.22
N GLU A 585 17.21 -2.83 -31.52
CA GLU A 585 18.03 -2.21 -32.56
C GLU A 585 18.09 -0.67 -32.45
N ASP A 586 17.05 -0.03 -31.94
CA ASP A 586 16.91 1.43 -31.93
C ASP A 586 16.74 1.97 -30.52
N LEU A 587 17.87 2.33 -29.89
CA LEU A 587 17.94 2.86 -28.53
C LEU A 587 17.04 4.08 -28.30
N ASP A 588 16.87 4.90 -29.35
CA ASP A 588 16.21 6.19 -29.27
C ASP A 588 14.68 6.12 -29.33
N LEU A 589 14.17 5.15 -30.08
CA LEU A 589 12.74 5.10 -30.43
C LEU A 589 12.02 3.93 -29.81
N ASP A 590 12.73 2.87 -29.41
CA ASP A 590 12.09 1.67 -28.89
C ASP A 590 11.86 1.82 -27.38
N ASN A 591 10.77 2.48 -27.00
CA ASN A 591 10.49 2.91 -25.63
C ASN A 591 10.03 1.80 -24.67
N THR A 592 9.62 0.63 -25.16
CA THR A 592 9.36 -0.55 -24.31
C THR A 592 9.90 -1.78 -25.01
N VAL A 593 10.85 -2.45 -24.36
CA VAL A 593 11.55 -3.61 -24.91
C VAL A 593 11.46 -4.78 -23.94
N LEU A 594 11.12 -5.95 -24.47
CA LEU A 594 11.22 -7.19 -23.75
C LEU A 594 12.53 -7.89 -24.09
N PHE A 595 13.22 -8.38 -23.06
CA PHE A 595 14.44 -9.15 -23.17
C PHE A 595 14.27 -10.54 -22.61
N ARG A 596 14.94 -11.53 -23.21
CA ARG A 596 14.95 -12.92 -22.73
C ARG A 596 16.30 -13.59 -22.89
N THR A 597 16.65 -14.45 -21.95
CA THR A 597 17.82 -15.33 -22.06
C THR A 597 17.63 -16.61 -21.24
N LYS A 598 18.39 -17.66 -21.60
CA LYS A 598 18.48 -18.91 -20.83
C LYS A 598 19.91 -19.08 -20.31
N VAL A 599 20.02 -19.45 -19.05
CA VAL A 599 21.28 -19.59 -18.32
C VAL A 599 21.34 -20.95 -17.66
N GLU A 600 22.32 -21.74 -18.07
CA GLU A 600 22.60 -23.04 -17.46
C GLU A 600 23.29 -22.90 -16.10
N ALA A 601 23.22 -23.95 -15.29
CA ALA A 601 23.94 -24.00 -14.03
C ALA A 601 25.47 -23.84 -14.25
N PRO A 602 26.15 -22.97 -13.48
CA PRO A 602 27.60 -22.89 -13.51
C PRO A 602 28.24 -24.25 -13.24
N ALA A 603 29.41 -24.49 -13.83
CA ALA A 603 30.14 -25.72 -13.64
C ALA A 603 30.39 -25.99 -12.14
N GLY A 604 29.95 -27.15 -11.65
CA GLY A 604 30.09 -27.55 -10.25
C GLY A 604 29.01 -27.01 -9.31
N TYR A 605 28.03 -26.24 -9.79
CA TYR A 605 26.88 -25.84 -8.99
C TYR A 605 26.11 -27.07 -8.48
N LYS A 606 25.89 -27.11 -7.17
CA LYS A 606 25.02 -28.09 -6.51
C LYS A 606 24.18 -27.37 -5.49
N GLN A 607 22.86 -27.45 -5.63
CA GLN A 607 21.94 -26.88 -4.65
C GLN A 607 22.19 -27.53 -3.28
N ARG A 608 22.46 -26.70 -2.27
CA ARG A 608 22.78 -27.14 -0.90
C ARG A 608 21.52 -27.42 -0.08
N TRP A 609 20.45 -26.69 -0.32
CA TRP A 609 19.22 -26.75 0.45
C TRP A 609 18.20 -27.71 -0.17
N THR A 610 17.34 -28.26 0.68
CA THR A 610 16.24 -29.16 0.29
C THR A 610 14.86 -28.56 0.60
N ALA A 611 14.81 -27.50 1.42
CA ALA A 611 13.58 -26.76 1.68
C ALA A 611 13.03 -26.12 0.40
N LYS A 612 11.71 -26.23 0.22
CA LYS A 612 10.99 -25.59 -0.87
C LYS A 612 9.99 -24.59 -0.29
N PRO A 613 9.71 -23.47 -0.98
CA PRO A 613 8.61 -22.61 -0.60
C PRO A 613 7.29 -23.39 -0.71
N GLU A 614 6.38 -23.16 0.24
CA GLU A 614 5.02 -23.75 0.22
C GLU A 614 4.11 -23.05 -0.81
N ILE A 615 4.49 -21.84 -1.24
CA ILE A 615 3.78 -21.02 -2.21
C ILE A 615 4.44 -21.18 -3.58
N ASP A 616 3.63 -21.46 -4.61
CA ASP A 616 4.09 -21.44 -5.99
C ASP A 616 4.13 -20.00 -6.52
N MET A 617 5.33 -19.42 -6.51
CA MET A 617 5.56 -18.07 -7.01
C MET A 617 5.28 -17.90 -8.50
N VAL A 618 5.24 -18.97 -9.31
CA VAL A 618 4.85 -18.88 -10.73
C VAL A 618 3.35 -18.62 -10.81
N GLU A 619 2.57 -19.37 -10.02
CA GLU A 619 1.12 -19.18 -9.96
C GLU A 619 0.76 -17.81 -9.37
N THR A 620 1.45 -17.36 -8.32
CA THR A 620 1.30 -15.98 -7.81
C THR A 620 1.60 -14.95 -8.89
N THR A 621 2.66 -15.16 -9.69
CA THR A 621 3.00 -14.24 -10.79
C THR A 621 1.92 -14.20 -11.86
N LYS A 622 1.38 -15.36 -12.25
CA LYS A 622 0.24 -15.44 -13.18
C LYS A 622 -0.98 -14.72 -12.63
N GLN A 623 -1.30 -14.87 -11.36
CA GLN A 623 -2.43 -14.20 -10.73
C GLN A 623 -2.26 -12.68 -10.63
N LEU A 624 -1.02 -12.21 -10.49
CA LEU A 624 -0.69 -10.78 -10.53
C LEU A 624 -0.83 -10.20 -11.95
N LEU A 625 -0.45 -10.97 -12.98
CA LEU A 625 -0.33 -10.47 -14.35
C LEU A 625 -1.48 -10.82 -15.31
N ASN A 626 -2.29 -11.84 -15.02
CA ASN A 626 -3.43 -12.24 -15.84
C ASN A 626 -4.73 -11.50 -15.43
N ARG A 627 -4.62 -10.19 -15.19
CA ARG A 627 -5.78 -9.31 -14.95
C ARG A 627 -6.09 -8.51 -16.20
#